data_AF-A0A7Y2C985-F1
#
_entry.id   AF-A0A7Y2C985-F1
#
_cell.length_a   1.000
_cell.length_b   1.000
_cell.length_c   1.000
_cell.angle_alpha   90.00
_cell.angle_beta   90.00
_cell.angle_gamma   90.00
#
_symmetry.space_group_name_H-M   'P 1'
#
loop_
_entity.id
_entity.type
_entity.pdbx_description
1 polymer ?
#
loop_
_entity_poly.entity_id
_entity_poly.type
_entity_poly.pdbx_seq_one_letter_code
_entity_poly.pdbx_strand_id
1 'polypeptide(L)'
;MINKKGLMALFAVGAFGISACGGLLDVENPNNIVEESLGNVSAATSIVNGAYATVARGHGNMIPVYSTLTDELFWIGSRDAWLQLDQGIMNDAANEFTDGNFPSVNEGRWMADLAVSSVEGFLADDPGNADLTVQLARANLYAGISYMTIGTMFQDFVFGDKKESGSPVGPANMATVLQQAVSKLDVAVANATGNLLTEALLVRARAKWELAAWDSQANPTGTVALISDAGADADAAAAIAAANGDQRVQFTYSSGGISN
;
A
#
# COMPACT_ATOMS: atom_id res chain seq x y z
N MET A 1 34.41 -61.13 -19.61
CA MET A 1 34.13 -60.41 -20.88
C MET A 1 32.73 -59.81 -20.77
N ILE A 2 32.63 -58.51 -20.50
CA ILE A 2 31.33 -57.83 -20.36
C ILE A 2 30.74 -57.63 -21.77
N ASN A 3 29.52 -58.15 -21.98
CA ASN A 3 28.85 -58.17 -23.27
C ASN A 3 28.51 -56.74 -23.73
N LYS A 4 29.29 -56.21 -24.67
CA LYS A 4 29.18 -54.82 -25.18
C LYS A 4 27.79 -54.46 -25.72
N LYS A 5 26.96 -55.44 -26.09
CA LYS A 5 25.58 -55.20 -26.58
C LYS A 5 24.58 -54.88 -25.46
N GLY A 6 24.81 -55.35 -24.23
CA GLY A 6 23.92 -55.05 -23.08
C GLY A 6 24.16 -53.66 -22.48
N LEU A 7 25.39 -53.15 -22.55
CA LEU A 7 25.77 -51.85 -21.99
C LEU A 7 25.25 -50.67 -22.83
N MET A 8 25.13 -50.83 -24.15
CA MET A 8 24.56 -49.81 -25.05
C MET A 8 23.04 -49.68 -24.89
N ALA A 9 22.32 -50.77 -24.62
CA ALA A 9 20.88 -50.73 -24.40
C ALA A 9 20.51 -50.02 -23.09
N LEU A 10 21.33 -50.17 -22.03
CA LEU A 10 21.11 -49.50 -20.75
C LEU A 10 21.42 -47.99 -20.82
N PHE A 11 22.41 -47.59 -21.61
CA PHE A 11 22.72 -46.17 -21.84
C PHE A 11 21.67 -45.46 -22.71
N ALA A 12 21.11 -46.14 -23.71
CA ALA A 12 20.06 -45.58 -24.56
C ALA A 12 18.75 -45.35 -23.79
N VAL A 13 18.39 -46.24 -22.85
CA VAL A 13 17.18 -46.05 -22.02
C VAL A 13 17.40 -45.01 -20.92
N GLY A 14 18.62 -44.91 -20.36
CA GLY A 14 18.97 -43.87 -19.37
C GLY A 14 19.01 -42.46 -19.95
N ALA A 15 19.43 -42.28 -21.21
CA ALA A 15 19.48 -40.97 -21.85
C ALA A 15 18.10 -40.41 -22.25
N PHE A 16 17.13 -41.28 -22.54
CA PHE A 16 15.73 -40.87 -22.81
C PHE A 16 14.92 -40.57 -21.54
N GLY A 17 15.32 -41.10 -20.38
CA GLY A 17 14.65 -40.82 -19.10
C GLY A 17 14.95 -39.45 -18.52
N ILE A 18 16.10 -38.84 -18.86
CA ILE A 18 16.54 -37.56 -18.29
C ILE A 18 16.11 -36.38 -19.17
N SER A 19 16.00 -36.55 -20.49
CA SER A 19 15.51 -35.47 -21.39
C SER A 19 13.99 -35.33 -21.44
N ALA A 20 13.24 -36.34 -21.01
CA ALA A 20 11.78 -36.30 -20.93
C ALA A 20 11.24 -35.65 -19.65
N CYS A 21 12.09 -35.39 -18.64
CA CYS A 21 11.71 -34.74 -17.39
C CYS A 21 11.94 -33.22 -17.39
N GLY A 22 12.47 -32.64 -18.47
CA GLY A 22 12.68 -31.18 -18.57
C GLY A 22 11.38 -30.37 -18.68
N GLY A 23 10.27 -30.99 -19.11
CA GLY A 23 8.95 -30.36 -19.22
C GLY A 23 7.85 -31.07 -18.46
N LEU A 24 8.16 -32.14 -17.70
CA LEU A 24 7.16 -32.91 -16.95
C LEU A 24 6.70 -32.20 -15.66
N LEU A 25 7.53 -31.28 -15.15
CA LEU A 25 7.20 -30.43 -14.00
C LEU A 25 6.93 -28.97 -14.39
N ASP A 26 7.18 -28.58 -15.65
CA ASP A 26 6.72 -27.30 -16.19
C ASP A 26 5.25 -27.41 -16.57
N VAL A 27 4.40 -27.30 -15.55
CA VAL A 27 2.97 -27.09 -15.75
C VAL A 27 2.78 -25.61 -16.05
N GLU A 28 2.84 -25.24 -17.33
CA GLU A 28 2.38 -23.93 -17.77
C GLU A 28 0.88 -23.83 -17.53
N ASN A 29 0.50 -23.11 -16.48
CA ASN A 29 -0.88 -22.71 -16.31
C ASN A 29 -1.19 -21.65 -17.40
N PRO A 30 -2.08 -21.93 -18.36
CA PRO A 30 -2.34 -21.03 -19.48
C PRO A 30 -3.00 -19.70 -19.06
N ASN A 31 -3.44 -19.58 -17.80
CA ASN A 31 -3.91 -18.34 -17.20
C ASN A 31 -2.88 -17.71 -16.23
N ASN A 32 -1.62 -18.18 -16.24
CA ASN A 32 -0.59 -17.65 -15.35
C ASN A 32 0.02 -16.37 -15.93
N ILE A 33 -0.23 -15.25 -15.26
CA ILE A 33 0.51 -14.02 -15.52
C ILE A 33 1.84 -14.15 -14.77
N VAL A 34 2.91 -14.43 -15.50
CA VAL A 34 4.27 -14.43 -14.95
C VAL A 34 4.72 -13.00 -14.65
N GLU A 35 5.65 -12.83 -13.71
CA GLU A 35 6.13 -11.49 -13.28
C GLU A 35 6.69 -10.66 -14.45
N GLU A 36 7.27 -11.32 -15.46
CA GLU A 36 7.73 -10.67 -16.70
C GLU A 36 6.59 -10.02 -17.50
N SER A 37 5.37 -10.56 -17.43
CA SER A 37 4.19 -9.99 -18.08
C SER A 37 3.74 -8.68 -17.40
N LEU A 38 4.16 -8.44 -16.15
CA LEU A 38 3.96 -7.18 -15.46
C LEU A 38 4.88 -6.08 -16.01
N GLY A 39 5.90 -6.40 -16.80
CA GLY A 39 6.77 -5.43 -17.47
C GLY A 39 6.15 -4.76 -18.70
N ASN A 40 4.92 -5.11 -19.08
CA ASN A 40 4.23 -4.52 -20.23
C ASN A 40 3.46 -3.26 -19.80
N VAL A 41 3.58 -2.17 -20.57
CA VAL A 41 2.84 -0.91 -20.37
C VAL A 41 1.32 -1.14 -20.25
N SER A 42 0.78 -2.14 -20.95
CA SER A 42 -0.66 -2.49 -20.85
C SER A 42 -1.08 -2.99 -19.46
N ALA A 43 -0.16 -3.46 -18.63
CA ALA A 43 -0.42 -3.90 -17.26
C ALA A 43 -0.51 -2.74 -16.26
N ALA A 44 -0.06 -1.52 -16.62
CA ALA A 44 0.02 -0.37 -15.70
C ALA A 44 -1.29 -0.11 -14.94
N THR A 45 -2.42 -0.09 -15.66
CA THR A 45 -3.74 0.14 -15.06
C THR A 45 -4.11 -0.98 -14.08
N SER A 46 -3.84 -2.23 -14.43
CA SER A 46 -4.14 -3.39 -13.58
C SER A 46 -3.29 -3.39 -12.31
N ILE A 47 -2.00 -3.03 -12.41
CA ILE A 47 -1.10 -2.92 -11.27
C ILE A 47 -1.58 -1.82 -10.31
N VAL A 48 -1.93 -0.64 -10.83
CA VAL A 48 -2.46 0.48 -10.03
C VAL A 48 -3.79 0.14 -9.36
N ASN A 49 -4.68 -0.59 -10.05
CA ASN A 49 -5.93 -1.07 -9.46
C ASN A 49 -5.68 -2.15 -8.38
N GLY A 50 -4.67 -2.99 -8.54
CA GLY A 50 -4.23 -3.93 -7.52
C GLY A 50 -3.76 -3.22 -6.25
N ALA A 51 -2.95 -2.17 -6.42
CA ALA A 51 -2.53 -1.31 -5.31
C ALA A 51 -3.73 -0.62 -4.63
N TYR A 52 -4.70 -0.13 -5.39
CA TYR A 52 -5.92 0.43 -4.83
C TYR A 52 -6.65 -0.56 -3.92
N ALA A 53 -6.88 -1.79 -4.40
CA ALA A 53 -7.64 -2.79 -3.67
C ALA A 53 -6.94 -3.21 -2.36
N THR A 54 -5.62 -3.41 -2.39
CA THR A 54 -4.85 -3.82 -1.21
C THR A 54 -4.71 -2.68 -0.19
N VAL A 55 -4.49 -1.44 -0.64
CA VAL A 55 -4.48 -0.26 0.24
C VAL A 55 -5.86 -0.04 0.86
N ALA A 56 -6.93 -0.13 0.07
CA ALA A 56 -8.30 0.00 0.56
C ALA A 56 -8.59 -1.03 1.66
N ARG A 57 -8.24 -2.30 1.42
CA ARG A 57 -8.41 -3.37 2.40
C ARG A 57 -7.60 -3.12 3.67
N GLY A 58 -6.31 -2.78 3.55
CA GLY A 58 -5.45 -2.49 4.70
C GLY A 58 -5.96 -1.31 5.53
N HIS A 59 -6.36 -0.22 4.88
CA HIS A 59 -6.95 0.94 5.53
C HIS A 59 -8.30 0.60 6.19
N GLY A 60 -9.18 -0.09 5.47
CA GLY A 60 -10.50 -0.51 5.96
C GLY A 60 -10.43 -1.43 7.18
N ASN A 61 -9.41 -2.29 7.25
CA ASN A 61 -9.16 -3.15 8.42
C ASN A 61 -8.72 -2.36 9.67
N MET A 62 -8.01 -1.25 9.48
CA MET A 62 -7.53 -0.42 10.59
C MET A 62 -8.59 0.56 11.13
N ILE A 63 -9.54 1.00 10.32
CA ILE A 63 -10.58 1.96 10.74
C ILE A 63 -11.35 1.48 11.98
N PRO A 64 -11.88 0.24 12.06
CA PRO A 64 -12.59 -0.20 13.26
C PRO A 64 -11.72 -0.21 14.52
N VAL A 65 -10.43 -0.54 14.39
CA VAL A 65 -9.48 -0.51 15.52
C VAL A 65 -9.30 0.92 16.00
N TYR A 66 -9.02 1.84 15.07
CA TYR A 66 -8.83 3.26 15.37
C TYR A 66 -10.10 3.88 15.96
N SER A 67 -11.27 3.62 15.37
CA SER A 67 -12.54 4.17 15.84
C SER A 67 -12.98 3.64 17.21
N THR A 68 -12.61 2.41 17.57
CA THR A 68 -12.87 1.88 18.92
C THR A 68 -11.97 2.57 19.96
N LEU A 69 -10.72 2.88 19.59
CA LEU A 69 -9.78 3.57 20.49
C LEU A 69 -10.10 5.05 20.72
N THR A 70 -10.77 5.69 19.76
CA THR A 70 -11.13 7.11 19.84
C THR A 70 -12.54 7.34 20.37
N ASP A 71 -13.18 6.33 20.97
CA ASP A 71 -14.56 6.36 21.47
C ASP A 71 -15.63 6.74 20.41
N GLU A 72 -15.33 6.55 19.12
CA GLU A 72 -16.30 6.76 18.02
C GLU A 72 -17.20 5.52 17.84
N LEU A 73 -16.67 4.35 18.20
CA LEU A 73 -17.38 3.08 18.24
C LEU A 73 -17.15 2.43 19.62
N PHE A 74 -18.13 1.66 20.09
CA PHE A 74 -17.98 0.82 21.28
C PHE A 74 -18.02 -0.65 20.89
N TRP A 75 -17.26 -1.48 21.59
CA TRP A 75 -17.22 -2.92 21.32
C TRP A 75 -18.43 -3.66 21.91
N ILE A 76 -19.06 -4.52 21.11
CA ILE A 76 -20.03 -5.51 21.58
C ILE A 76 -19.69 -6.90 21.04
N GLY A 77 -19.48 -7.86 21.94
CA GLY A 77 -19.26 -9.25 21.54
C GLY A 77 -18.36 -10.03 22.49
N SER A 78 -18.04 -11.26 22.12
CA SER A 78 -17.26 -12.20 22.93
C SER A 78 -15.76 -12.22 22.62
N ARG A 79 -15.27 -11.42 21.65
CA ARG A 79 -13.83 -11.31 21.36
C ARG A 79 -13.18 -10.39 22.39
N ASP A 80 -12.36 -10.98 23.26
CA ASP A 80 -11.68 -10.28 24.36
C ASP A 80 -10.70 -9.21 23.87
N ALA A 81 -9.95 -9.50 22.81
CA ALA A 81 -9.01 -8.56 22.18
C ALA A 81 -9.64 -7.20 21.82
N TRP A 82 -10.88 -7.20 21.32
CA TRP A 82 -11.58 -5.96 20.96
C TRP A 82 -12.17 -5.23 22.17
N LEU A 83 -12.53 -5.96 23.22
CA LEU A 83 -12.92 -5.36 24.49
C LEU A 83 -11.74 -4.62 25.15
N GLN A 84 -10.53 -5.15 24.98
CA GLN A 84 -9.32 -4.49 25.49
C GLN A 84 -9.08 -3.12 24.85
N LEU A 85 -9.40 -2.93 23.56
CA LEU A 85 -9.36 -1.62 22.90
C LEU A 85 -10.31 -0.62 23.56
N ASP A 86 -11.56 -1.04 23.77
CA ASP A 86 -12.62 -0.24 24.40
C ASP A 86 -12.27 0.14 25.85
N GLN A 87 -11.44 -0.67 26.51
CA GLN A 87 -10.89 -0.42 27.84
C GLN A 87 -9.60 0.41 27.84
N GLY A 88 -9.10 0.82 26.66
CA GLY A 88 -7.88 1.61 26.50
C GLY A 88 -6.57 0.83 26.62
N ILE A 89 -6.61 -0.51 26.54
CA ILE A 89 -5.42 -1.36 26.61
C ILE A 89 -4.80 -1.48 25.21
N MET A 90 -3.76 -0.69 24.95
CA MET A 90 -3.08 -0.60 23.64
C MET A 90 -1.68 -1.22 23.59
N ASN A 91 -1.16 -1.66 24.73
CA ASN A 91 0.23 -2.08 24.89
C ASN A 91 0.42 -3.61 24.90
N ASP A 92 -0.62 -4.37 24.58
CA ASP A 92 -0.51 -5.82 24.47
C ASP A 92 0.04 -6.21 23.08
N ALA A 93 1.26 -6.74 23.06
CA ALA A 93 1.93 -7.20 21.84
C ALA A 93 1.32 -8.49 21.28
N ALA A 94 0.57 -9.26 22.08
CA ALA A 94 -0.13 -10.46 21.63
C ALA A 94 -1.52 -10.14 21.07
N ASN A 95 -1.87 -8.85 20.96
CA ASN A 95 -3.21 -8.45 20.62
C ASN A 95 -3.53 -8.61 19.13
N GLU A 96 -4.66 -9.27 18.87
CA GLU A 96 -5.09 -9.70 17.54
C GLU A 96 -5.39 -8.51 16.60
N PHE A 97 -5.75 -7.34 17.14
CA PHE A 97 -6.15 -6.20 16.30
C PHE A 97 -4.98 -5.47 15.63
N THR A 98 -3.77 -5.52 16.18
CA THR A 98 -2.58 -4.91 15.55
C THR A 98 -1.83 -5.97 14.76
N ASP A 99 -1.59 -7.14 15.35
CA ASP A 99 -0.88 -8.25 14.69
C ASP A 99 -1.68 -8.83 13.52
N GLY A 100 -2.99 -9.03 13.67
CA GLY A 100 -3.83 -9.57 12.60
C GLY A 100 -4.01 -8.62 11.42
N ASN A 101 -3.95 -7.31 11.65
CA ASN A 101 -4.14 -6.30 10.60
C ASN A 101 -2.83 -5.83 9.96
N PHE A 102 -1.69 -5.91 10.68
CA PHE A 102 -0.37 -5.47 10.21
C PHE A 102 0.05 -6.08 8.85
N PRO A 103 -0.18 -7.38 8.55
CA PRO A 103 0.12 -7.95 7.24
C PRO A 103 -0.66 -7.28 6.12
N SER A 104 -1.94 -6.96 6.34
CA SER A 104 -2.79 -6.35 5.32
C SER A 104 -2.39 -4.90 5.00
N VAL A 105 -1.93 -4.16 6.00
CA VAL A 105 -1.36 -2.80 5.84
C VAL A 105 -0.02 -2.87 5.10
N ASN A 106 0.84 -3.82 5.45
CA ASN A 106 2.12 -4.02 4.75
C ASN A 106 1.95 -4.41 3.29
N GLU A 107 1.01 -5.30 3.00
CA GLU A 107 0.69 -5.69 1.63
C GLU A 107 0.21 -4.49 0.82
N GLY A 108 -0.73 -3.69 1.37
CA GLY A 108 -1.19 -2.46 0.74
C GLY A 108 -0.05 -1.50 0.42
N ARG A 109 0.82 -1.25 1.41
CA ARG A 109 2.01 -0.40 1.27
C ARG A 109 2.94 -0.92 0.17
N TRP A 110 3.30 -2.19 0.22
CA TRP A 110 4.23 -2.80 -0.74
C TRP A 110 3.67 -2.78 -2.16
N MET A 111 2.38 -3.10 -2.34
CA MET A 111 1.72 -3.04 -3.64
C MET A 111 1.65 -1.61 -4.19
N ALA A 112 1.45 -0.61 -3.33
CA ALA A 112 1.46 0.79 -3.75
C ALA A 112 2.85 1.25 -4.21
N ASP A 113 3.91 0.88 -3.48
CA ASP A 113 5.28 1.19 -3.89
C ASP A 113 5.69 0.45 -5.18
N LEU A 114 5.23 -0.79 -5.35
CA LEU A 114 5.41 -1.55 -6.59
C LEU A 114 4.69 -0.86 -7.76
N ALA A 115 3.49 -0.35 -7.56
CA ALA A 115 2.75 0.36 -8.59
C ALA A 115 3.46 1.66 -9.00
N VAL A 116 3.98 2.41 -8.03
CA VAL A 116 4.78 3.62 -8.32
C VAL A 116 6.01 3.25 -9.15
N SER A 117 6.82 2.29 -8.71
CA SER A 117 8.07 1.94 -9.40
C SER A 117 7.83 1.34 -10.79
N SER A 118 6.76 0.56 -10.96
CA SER A 118 6.39 -0.01 -12.26
C SER A 118 5.97 1.09 -13.24
N VAL A 119 5.13 2.04 -12.82
CA VAL A 119 4.67 3.13 -13.68
C VAL A 119 5.79 4.11 -14.00
N GLU A 120 6.69 4.39 -13.05
CA GLU A 120 7.92 5.17 -13.32
C GLU A 120 8.79 4.49 -14.37
N GLY A 121 8.95 3.16 -14.29
CA GLY A 121 9.64 2.36 -15.31
C GLY A 121 9.01 2.50 -16.69
N PHE A 122 7.69 2.35 -16.79
CA PHE A 122 6.98 2.51 -18.06
C PHE A 122 7.08 3.93 -18.64
N LEU A 123 7.04 4.95 -17.78
CA LEU A 123 7.18 6.35 -18.22
C LEU A 123 8.61 6.67 -18.67
N ALA A 124 9.62 5.98 -18.13
CA ALA A 124 10.99 6.09 -18.61
C ALA A 124 11.15 5.50 -20.02
N ASP A 125 10.41 4.42 -20.33
CA ASP A 125 10.40 3.77 -21.65
C ASP A 125 9.53 4.51 -22.68
N ASP A 126 8.45 5.15 -22.25
CA ASP A 126 7.55 5.97 -23.09
C ASP A 126 7.32 7.39 -22.49
N PRO A 127 8.34 8.28 -22.57
CA PRO A 127 8.24 9.62 -22.00
C PRO A 127 7.16 10.45 -22.70
N GLY A 128 6.21 10.98 -21.93
CA GLY A 128 5.13 11.85 -22.43
C GLY A 128 3.79 11.13 -22.65
N ASN A 129 3.70 9.85 -22.33
CA ASN A 129 2.43 9.14 -22.31
C ASN A 129 1.49 9.71 -21.22
N ALA A 130 0.44 10.39 -21.66
CA ALA A 130 -0.50 11.07 -20.77
C ALA A 130 -1.25 10.10 -19.84
N ASP A 131 -1.57 8.89 -20.32
CA ASP A 131 -2.26 7.89 -19.52
C ASP A 131 -1.35 7.37 -18.40
N LEU A 132 -0.07 7.12 -18.69
CA LEU A 132 0.91 6.75 -17.67
C LEU A 132 1.13 7.85 -16.64
N THR A 133 1.13 9.12 -17.04
CA THR A 133 1.20 10.25 -16.10
C THR A 133 0.01 10.24 -15.13
N VAL A 134 -1.21 9.97 -15.63
CA VAL A 134 -2.40 9.85 -14.77
C VAL A 134 -2.29 8.61 -13.86
N GLN A 135 -1.76 7.50 -14.35
CA GLN A 135 -1.52 6.31 -13.52
C GLN A 135 -0.45 6.56 -12.45
N LEU A 136 0.58 7.35 -12.74
CA LEU A 136 1.59 7.74 -11.76
C LEU A 136 0.98 8.58 -10.65
N ALA A 137 0.07 9.50 -11.00
CA ALA A 137 -0.67 10.29 -10.03
C ALA A 137 -1.52 9.41 -9.11
N ARG A 138 -2.23 8.42 -9.68
CA ARG A 138 -3.04 7.46 -8.90
C ARG A 138 -2.19 6.57 -8.00
N ALA A 139 -1.10 6.01 -8.52
CA ALA A 139 -0.20 5.16 -7.75
C ALA A 139 0.37 5.91 -6.54
N ASN A 140 0.80 7.16 -6.75
CA ASN A 140 1.31 8.02 -5.69
C ASN A 140 0.22 8.47 -4.70
N LEU A 141 -1.02 8.66 -5.14
CA LEU A 141 -2.15 8.89 -4.24
C LEU A 141 -2.35 7.71 -3.28
N TYR A 142 -2.35 6.47 -3.80
CA TYR A 142 -2.53 5.27 -2.98
C TYR A 142 -1.35 5.01 -2.05
N ALA A 143 -0.12 5.22 -2.55
CA ALA A 143 1.08 5.13 -1.73
C ALA A 143 1.05 6.20 -0.62
N GLY A 144 0.65 7.43 -0.93
CA GLY A 144 0.45 8.50 0.04
C GLY A 144 -0.55 8.12 1.14
N ILE A 145 -1.72 7.58 0.78
CA ILE A 145 -2.73 7.11 1.76
C ILE A 145 -2.18 5.99 2.64
N SER A 146 -1.44 5.05 2.06
CA SER A 146 -0.85 3.95 2.82
C SER A 146 0.17 4.45 3.84
N TYR A 147 1.07 5.34 3.44
CA TYR A 147 2.07 5.92 4.33
C TYR A 147 1.45 6.81 5.40
N MET A 148 0.42 7.59 5.06
CA MET A 148 -0.36 8.37 6.01
C MET A 148 -1.03 7.46 7.06
N THR A 149 -1.66 6.38 6.62
CA THR A 149 -2.28 5.37 7.52
C THR A 149 -1.24 4.79 8.49
N ILE A 150 -0.06 4.42 7.98
CA ILE A 150 1.02 3.88 8.81
C ILE A 150 1.52 4.93 9.81
N GLY A 151 1.82 6.15 9.35
CA GLY A 151 2.37 7.21 10.18
C GLY A 151 1.44 7.67 11.30
N THR A 152 0.14 7.51 11.11
CA THR A 152 -0.89 7.97 12.07
C THR A 152 -1.38 6.87 13.00
N MET A 153 -1.38 5.61 12.57
CA MET A 153 -1.98 4.51 13.35
C MET A 153 -0.96 3.60 14.05
N PHE A 154 0.34 3.75 13.75
CA PHE A 154 1.40 2.92 14.33
C PHE A 154 2.44 3.78 15.04
N GLN A 155 2.93 3.30 16.19
CA GLN A 155 4.03 3.93 16.92
C GLN A 155 5.41 3.48 16.41
N ASP A 156 5.49 2.32 15.76
CA ASP A 156 6.69 1.84 15.08
C ASP A 156 6.24 0.94 13.91
N PHE A 157 7.04 0.89 12.86
CA PHE A 157 6.72 0.13 11.66
C PHE A 157 7.98 -0.38 10.96
N VAL A 158 7.84 -1.47 10.21
CA VAL A 158 8.93 -2.10 9.47
C VAL A 158 8.63 -2.09 7.98
N PHE A 159 9.57 -1.57 7.19
CA PHE A 159 9.48 -1.57 5.73
C PHE A 159 10.33 -2.69 5.13
N GLY A 160 9.71 -3.83 4.80
CA GLY A 160 10.35 -4.94 4.06
C GLY A 160 10.10 -4.94 2.55
N ASP A 161 10.83 -5.80 1.83
CA ASP A 161 10.81 -5.94 0.36
C ASP A 161 10.14 -7.24 -0.15
N LYS A 162 9.17 -7.74 0.62
CA LYS A 162 8.48 -9.06 0.47
C LYS A 162 9.33 -10.28 0.82
N LYS A 163 10.66 -10.22 0.68
CA LYS A 163 11.56 -11.35 0.98
C LYS A 163 12.24 -11.20 2.32
N GLU A 164 12.75 -10.00 2.58
CA GLU A 164 13.48 -9.68 3.80
C GLU A 164 12.73 -8.61 4.59
N SER A 165 12.75 -8.78 5.91
CA SER A 165 12.24 -7.75 6.82
C SER A 165 13.26 -6.62 6.89
N GLY A 166 12.78 -5.37 6.77
CA GLY A 166 13.61 -4.21 7.04
C GLY A 166 13.87 -4.00 8.53
N SER A 167 14.64 -2.95 8.83
CA SER A 167 14.78 -2.45 10.20
C SER A 167 13.51 -1.68 10.63
N PRO A 168 13.13 -1.72 11.92
CA PRO A 168 12.11 -0.83 12.46
C PRO A 168 12.49 0.64 12.24
N VAL A 169 11.52 1.47 11.90
CA VAL A 169 11.71 2.91 11.78
C VAL A 169 12.09 3.52 13.13
N GLY A 170 11.48 3.02 14.20
CA GLY A 170 11.65 3.50 15.56
C GLY A 170 10.67 4.62 15.89
N PRO A 171 10.10 4.66 17.12
CA PRO A 171 9.08 5.64 17.49
C PRO A 171 9.47 7.10 17.31
N ALA A 172 10.75 7.43 17.54
CA ALA A 172 11.25 8.79 17.38
C ALA A 172 11.30 9.26 15.92
N ASN A 173 11.24 8.33 14.95
CA ASN A 173 11.41 8.62 13.53
C ASN A 173 10.10 8.49 12.74
N MET A 174 8.96 8.18 13.37
CA MET A 174 7.69 7.99 12.65
C MET A 174 7.20 9.23 11.91
N ALA A 175 7.62 10.44 12.30
CA ALA A 175 7.39 11.66 11.52
C ALA A 175 7.94 11.55 10.08
N THR A 176 9.03 10.78 9.86
CA THR A 176 9.58 10.54 8.52
C THR A 176 8.64 9.76 7.61
N VAL A 177 7.76 8.91 8.18
CA VAL A 177 6.76 8.16 7.42
C VAL A 177 5.68 9.10 6.90
N LEU A 178 5.24 10.06 7.73
CA LEU A 178 4.30 11.10 7.32
C LEU A 178 4.92 12.06 6.28
N GLN A 179 6.21 12.40 6.42
CA GLN A 179 6.94 13.15 5.41
C GLN A 179 6.99 12.42 4.06
N GLN A 180 7.19 11.10 4.08
CA GLN A 180 7.11 10.27 2.87
C GLN A 180 5.70 10.24 2.28
N ALA A 181 4.66 10.22 3.10
CA ALA A 181 3.28 10.35 2.64
C ALA A 181 3.08 11.67 1.89
N VAL A 182 3.52 12.80 2.45
CA VAL A 182 3.43 14.12 1.82
C VAL A 182 4.21 14.15 0.50
N SER A 183 5.44 13.62 0.47
CA SER A 183 6.27 13.56 -0.75
C SER A 183 5.59 12.79 -1.90
N LYS A 184 5.00 11.62 -1.59
CA LYS A 184 4.21 10.86 -2.58
C LYS A 184 3.01 11.68 -3.05
N LEU A 185 2.31 12.34 -2.14
CA LEU A 185 1.16 13.18 -2.49
C LEU A 185 1.53 14.45 -3.29
N ASP A 186 2.75 14.97 -3.13
CA ASP A 186 3.27 16.04 -3.99
C ASP A 186 3.40 15.58 -5.44
N VAL A 187 3.91 14.37 -5.67
CA VAL A 187 3.96 13.76 -7.01
C VAL A 187 2.55 13.50 -7.52
N ALA A 188 1.62 13.06 -6.67
CA ALA A 188 0.23 12.86 -7.06
C ALA A 188 -0.42 14.17 -7.55
N VAL A 189 -0.31 15.25 -6.77
CA VAL A 189 -0.86 16.57 -7.13
C VAL A 189 -0.20 17.13 -8.39
N ALA A 190 1.11 16.96 -8.57
CA ALA A 190 1.82 17.48 -9.74
C ALA A 190 1.38 16.82 -11.06
N ASN A 191 0.90 15.58 -11.01
CA ASN A 191 0.54 14.80 -12.20
C ASN A 191 -0.97 14.58 -12.35
N ALA A 192 -1.78 14.91 -11.34
CA ALA A 192 -3.22 14.72 -11.36
C ALA A 192 -3.95 15.83 -12.13
N THR A 193 -5.10 15.49 -12.73
CA THR A 193 -6.01 16.43 -13.37
C THR A 193 -7.46 16.10 -13.02
N GLY A 194 -8.38 17.07 -13.20
CA GLY A 194 -9.80 16.89 -12.94
C GLY A 194 -10.10 16.45 -11.49
N ASN A 195 -11.01 15.49 -11.31
CA ASN A 195 -11.40 15.01 -9.99
C ASN A 195 -10.24 14.39 -9.19
N LEU A 196 -9.28 13.74 -9.88
CA LEU A 196 -8.12 13.15 -9.22
C LEU A 196 -7.25 14.21 -8.54
N LEU A 197 -7.16 15.42 -9.13
CA LEU A 197 -6.43 16.52 -8.51
C LEU A 197 -7.11 16.96 -7.22
N THR A 198 -8.44 17.09 -7.22
CA THR A 198 -9.21 17.42 -6.01
C THR A 198 -9.01 16.35 -4.94
N GLU A 199 -9.06 15.06 -5.29
CA GLU A 199 -8.80 13.96 -4.35
C GLU A 199 -7.36 14.04 -3.79
N ALA A 200 -6.37 14.24 -4.64
CA ALA A 200 -4.97 14.35 -4.24
C ALA A 200 -4.73 15.55 -3.30
N LEU A 201 -5.35 16.69 -3.58
CA LEU A 201 -5.29 17.87 -2.71
C LEU A 201 -5.92 17.61 -1.34
N LEU A 202 -7.10 16.99 -1.29
CA LEU A 202 -7.76 16.67 -0.02
C LEU A 202 -6.93 15.71 0.85
N VAL A 203 -6.35 14.67 0.24
CA VAL A 203 -5.50 13.71 0.96
C VAL A 203 -4.19 14.38 1.39
N ARG A 204 -3.58 15.22 0.54
CA ARG A 204 -2.36 15.95 0.91
C ARG A 204 -2.58 16.94 2.04
N ALA A 205 -3.72 17.64 2.05
CA ALA A 205 -4.11 18.51 3.15
C ALA A 205 -4.17 17.73 4.48
N ARG A 206 -4.81 16.55 4.47
CA ARG A 206 -4.88 15.67 5.63
C ARG A 206 -3.48 15.21 6.08
N ALA A 207 -2.64 14.75 5.17
CA ALA A 207 -1.30 14.26 5.50
C ALA A 207 -0.41 15.36 6.11
N LYS A 208 -0.48 16.59 5.58
CA LYS A 208 0.24 17.75 6.14
C LYS A 208 -0.27 18.12 7.54
N TRP A 209 -1.59 18.08 7.75
CA TRP A 209 -2.17 18.30 9.06
C TRP A 209 -1.74 17.21 10.07
N GLU A 210 -1.75 15.94 9.68
CA GLU A 210 -1.30 14.83 10.53
C GLU A 210 0.19 14.95 10.88
N LEU A 211 1.04 15.42 9.95
CA LEU A 211 2.45 15.72 10.22
C LEU A 211 2.61 16.85 11.25
N ALA A 212 1.87 17.95 11.10
CA ALA A 212 1.89 19.05 12.07
C ALA A 212 1.32 18.62 13.45
N ALA A 213 0.34 17.71 13.45
CA ALA A 213 -0.20 17.11 14.67
C ALA A 213 0.87 16.28 15.40
N TRP A 214 1.66 15.50 14.68
CA TRP A 214 2.78 14.74 15.24
C TRP A 214 3.75 15.67 15.99
N ASP A 215 4.23 16.72 15.32
CA ASP A 215 5.19 17.67 15.89
C ASP A 215 4.68 18.33 17.19
N SER A 216 3.36 18.56 17.24
CA SER A 216 2.69 19.11 18.41
C SER A 216 2.59 18.11 19.58
N GLN A 217 2.41 16.81 19.28
CA GLN A 217 2.40 15.73 20.28
C GLN A 217 3.80 15.42 20.83
N ALA A 218 4.84 15.61 20.02
CA ALA A 218 6.25 15.48 20.41
C ALA A 218 6.66 16.44 21.54
N ASN A 219 6.09 17.64 21.49
CA ASN A 219 6.45 18.77 22.34
C ASN A 219 5.17 19.36 22.96
N PRO A 220 4.52 18.63 23.89
CA PRO A 220 3.27 19.07 24.48
C PRO A 220 3.54 20.33 25.32
N THR A 221 3.26 21.50 24.76
CA THR A 221 3.26 22.76 25.51
C THR A 221 1.95 22.85 26.27
N GLY A 222 2.00 23.33 27.54
CA GLY A 222 0.82 23.44 28.42
C GLY A 222 -0.28 24.40 27.93
N THR A 223 -0.08 25.01 26.76
CA THR A 223 -1.07 25.76 25.99
C THR A 223 -1.20 25.04 24.66
N VAL A 224 -2.24 24.21 24.51
CA VAL A 224 -2.50 23.51 23.25
C VAL A 224 -2.99 24.55 22.24
N ALA A 225 -2.06 25.12 21.46
CA ALA A 225 -2.43 25.85 20.26
C ALA A 225 -3.18 24.88 19.33
N LEU A 226 -4.23 25.35 18.66
CA LEU A 226 -4.88 24.57 17.61
C LEU A 226 -3.83 24.19 16.55
N ILE A 227 -3.82 22.92 16.12
CA ILE A 227 -2.91 22.45 15.08
C ILE A 227 -3.30 23.15 13.77
N SER A 228 -2.35 23.91 13.20
CA SER A 228 -2.53 24.62 11.93
C SER A 228 -1.31 24.41 11.04
N ASP A 229 -1.55 24.09 9.77
CA ASP A 229 -0.51 24.02 8.75
C ASP A 229 -0.94 24.82 7.51
N ALA A 230 -0.16 25.83 7.14
CA ALA A 230 -0.49 26.72 6.02
C ALA A 230 -0.55 25.97 4.67
N GLY A 231 0.21 24.88 4.54
CA GLY A 231 0.18 24.03 3.35
C GLY A 231 -1.10 23.19 3.26
N ALA A 232 -1.60 22.68 4.39
CA ALA A 232 -2.88 22.00 4.49
C ALA A 232 -4.04 22.96 4.19
N ASP A 233 -3.99 24.17 4.74
CA ASP A 233 -5.00 25.20 4.48
C ASP A 233 -5.06 25.59 2.99
N ALA A 234 -3.90 25.73 2.35
CA ALA A 234 -3.80 26.04 0.93
C ALA A 234 -4.38 24.90 0.06
N ASP A 235 -4.07 23.65 0.37
CA ASP A 235 -4.59 22.48 -0.35
C ASP A 235 -6.10 22.33 -0.17
N ALA A 236 -6.61 22.53 1.05
CA ALA A 236 -8.03 22.50 1.34
C ALA A 236 -8.78 23.61 0.59
N ALA A 237 -8.25 24.84 0.60
CA ALA A 237 -8.84 25.96 -0.13
C ALA A 237 -8.86 25.70 -1.65
N ALA A 238 -7.79 25.13 -2.21
CA ALA A 238 -7.72 24.75 -3.62
C ALA A 238 -8.74 23.66 -3.98
N ALA A 239 -8.87 22.63 -3.13
CA ALA A 239 -9.85 21.57 -3.32
C ALA A 239 -11.30 22.09 -3.25
N ILE A 240 -11.60 22.98 -2.28
CA ILE A 240 -12.91 23.63 -2.14
C ILE A 240 -13.23 24.49 -3.36
N ALA A 241 -12.26 25.26 -3.86
CA ALA A 241 -12.45 26.10 -5.05
C ALA A 241 -12.68 25.26 -6.32
N ALA A 242 -12.09 24.07 -6.40
CA ALA A 242 -12.29 23.13 -7.51
C ALA A 242 -13.59 22.33 -7.38
N ALA A 243 -14.23 22.31 -6.21
CA ALA A 243 -15.38 21.49 -5.92
C ALA A 243 -16.72 22.20 -6.17
N ASN A 244 -17.68 21.50 -6.77
CA ASN A 244 -19.08 21.94 -6.87
C ASN A 244 -19.93 21.27 -5.79
N GLY A 245 -19.62 21.53 -4.52
CA GLY A 245 -20.31 20.98 -3.34
C GLY A 245 -19.42 20.07 -2.47
N ASP A 246 -20.04 19.42 -1.48
CA ASP A 246 -19.33 18.60 -0.50
C ASP A 246 -18.48 17.52 -1.18
N GLN A 247 -17.19 17.48 -0.86
CA GLN A 247 -16.26 16.49 -1.37
C GLN A 247 -15.83 15.54 -0.27
N ARG A 248 -15.68 14.27 -0.64
CA ARG A 248 -15.09 13.24 0.21
C ARG A 248 -14.32 12.28 -0.66
N VAL A 249 -13.13 11.90 -0.21
CA VAL A 249 -12.36 10.81 -0.81
C VAL A 249 -12.82 9.51 -0.14
N GLN A 250 -13.28 8.56 -0.94
CA GLN A 250 -13.76 7.26 -0.43
C GLN A 250 -13.23 6.12 -1.26
N PHE A 251 -12.78 5.06 -0.58
CA PHE A 251 -12.60 3.78 -1.22
C PHE A 251 -13.96 3.23 -1.66
N THR A 252 -14.02 2.83 -2.93
CA THR A 252 -15.20 2.31 -3.60
C THR A 252 -15.00 0.82 -3.74
N TYR A 253 -15.65 0.07 -2.87
CA TYR A 253 -15.66 -1.39 -2.91
C TYR A 253 -16.75 -1.82 -3.89
N SER A 254 -16.36 -2.22 -5.10
CA SER A 254 -17.28 -2.77 -6.09
C SER A 254 -16.72 -4.08 -6.63
N SER A 255 -17.59 -4.93 -7.19
CA SER A 255 -17.20 -6.17 -7.86
C SER A 255 -16.30 -5.94 -9.10
N GLY A 256 -16.14 -4.69 -9.54
CA GLY A 256 -15.19 -4.29 -10.60
C GLY A 256 -13.88 -3.70 -10.07
N GLY A 257 -13.78 -3.39 -8.77
CA GLY A 257 -12.57 -2.87 -8.10
C GLY A 257 -11.77 -3.92 -7.34
N ILE A 258 -12.32 -5.13 -7.22
CA ILE A 258 -11.65 -6.31 -6.67
C ILE A 258 -11.80 -7.38 -7.75
N SER A 259 -10.81 -7.52 -8.63
CA SER A 259 -10.80 -8.69 -9.50
C SER A 259 -10.50 -9.91 -8.64
N ASN A 260 -11.40 -10.90 -8.69
CA ASN A 260 -11.10 -12.28 -8.34
C ASN A 260 -9.84 -12.78 -9.06
#